data_AF-A0A3M1D7B2-F1
#
_entry.id   AF-A0A3M1D7B2-F1
#
_cell.length_a   1.000
_cell.length_b   1.000
_cell.length_c   1.000
_cell.angle_alpha   90.00
_cell.angle_beta   90.00
_cell.angle_gamma   90.00
#
_symmetry.space_group_name_H-M   'P 1'
#
loop_
_entity.id
_entity.type
_entity.pdbx_description
1 polymer ?
#
loop_
_entity_poly.entity_id
_entity_poly.type
_entity_poly.pdbx_seq_one_letter_code
_entity_poly.pdbx_strand_id
1 'polypeptide(L)'
;MQAVSAAAPAARGSVLPPRESSRGGVGVRVEQVWDEVRGSLRDQIGAENYNIWIQPIRITAADDARVALWVPNRYFRDWVRENYGTRLTEEFRARLGTNVTIEFQIGTRNGDPAAPSPDARPASPEEFPDDEVADASATSPDPASTAGAPTHSIAAQPPAMGEIPGVATDKTFDNFVVGACNQFAHAAALAVAERPGDKQYNPLFIYGSTGLGKTHLMHAIGNAMHQANRDARVVYCTAERFTNQLIEALRYRRMPDFRDRYRKNTDILLVDDIQFLSGKERTQEELFHTFEHLREHGKQIVFTADVLPREIDGLEPRLRTRCESGMIADMQPPDMETMLAILNQKAEDMGMPLERDLAQWIATRLRGSIRELEGVLNRLDALRRMAGGRMPNIETARQHLVNILPQAPAPPTAEEIIGTVANFYGLKVSDLKGSRRLKQIVRPRHVAMYLVRTHTDLSFPDIGRAFGGKDHATVQHACKKIVRLLEKEPDLRNAVENIERMLLR
;
A
#
# COMPACT_ATOMS: atom_id res chain seq x y z
N MET A 1 29.18 75.63 13.99
CA MET A 1 29.19 76.17 12.61
C MET A 1 30.21 75.35 11.83
N GLN A 2 29.79 74.68 10.74
CA GLN A 2 30.60 73.98 9.72
C GLN A 2 31.49 72.77 10.15
N ALA A 3 31.22 71.58 9.57
CA ALA A 3 32.08 70.78 8.65
C ALA A 3 32.92 69.69 9.37
N VAL A 4 33.15 68.43 8.93
CA VAL A 4 32.94 67.62 7.70
C VAL A 4 33.21 66.10 8.01
N SER A 5 32.71 65.18 7.15
CA SER A 5 33.09 63.75 6.90
C SER A 5 32.62 62.65 7.87
N ALA A 6 32.18 61.43 7.48
CA ALA A 6 32.05 60.73 6.19
C ALA A 6 31.12 59.48 6.30
N ALA A 7 30.62 58.99 5.14
CA ALA A 7 30.29 57.59 4.74
C ALA A 7 28.89 57.37 4.10
N ALA A 8 28.88 56.55 3.04
CA ALA A 8 27.91 56.40 1.95
C ALA A 8 26.58 55.67 2.25
N PRO A 9 25.59 55.77 1.34
CA PRO A 9 24.94 54.53 0.88
C PRO A 9 24.59 54.44 -0.62
N ALA A 10 24.64 53.18 -1.08
CA ALA A 10 23.76 52.48 -2.03
C ALA A 10 23.39 53.12 -3.38
N ALA A 11 23.88 52.47 -4.45
CA ALA A 11 23.53 52.71 -5.84
C ALA A 11 22.04 52.40 -6.13
N ARG A 12 21.36 53.38 -6.75
CA ARG A 12 20.09 53.23 -7.46
C ARG A 12 20.40 52.84 -8.91
N GLY A 13 20.00 51.64 -9.32
CA GLY A 13 19.93 51.20 -10.72
C GLY A 13 18.46 51.21 -11.17
N SER A 14 18.19 51.89 -12.28
CA SER A 14 16.88 52.22 -12.82
C SER A 14 15.99 51.00 -13.13
N VAL A 15 14.75 51.06 -12.69
CA VAL A 15 13.63 50.20 -13.10
C VAL A 15 13.28 50.53 -14.56
N LEU A 16 13.63 49.65 -15.48
CA LEU A 16 12.97 49.54 -16.79
C LEU A 16 11.69 48.72 -16.61
N PRO A 17 10.52 49.16 -17.07
CA PRO A 17 9.31 48.36 -16.99
C PRO A 17 9.44 47.14 -17.92
N PRO A 18 8.96 45.95 -17.52
CA PRO A 18 8.85 44.84 -18.45
C PRO A 18 7.82 45.22 -19.52
N ARG A 19 8.22 45.07 -20.78
CA ARG A 19 7.43 45.33 -21.98
C ARG A 19 6.06 44.64 -21.90
N GLU A 20 4.99 45.43 -21.92
CA GLU A 20 3.67 44.97 -22.31
C GLU A 20 3.71 44.58 -23.79
N SER A 21 3.90 43.29 -24.06
CA SER A 21 3.68 42.69 -25.37
C SER A 21 2.32 42.00 -25.37
N SER A 22 1.31 42.68 -25.91
CA SER A 22 0.20 42.12 -26.71
C SER A 22 -0.13 40.61 -26.54
N ARG A 23 -0.53 40.19 -25.33
CA ARG A 23 -0.99 38.82 -25.02
C ARG A 23 -2.51 38.69 -24.76
N GLY A 24 -3.27 39.76 -24.92
CA GLY A 24 -4.68 39.81 -24.49
C GLY A 24 -5.70 39.10 -25.41
N GLY A 25 -5.35 38.76 -26.65
CA GLY A 25 -6.31 38.23 -27.63
C GLY A 25 -6.45 36.70 -27.64
N VAL A 26 -5.34 35.97 -27.45
CA VAL A 26 -5.30 34.51 -27.56
C VAL A 26 -5.68 33.84 -26.24
N GLY A 27 -5.24 34.38 -25.10
CA GLY A 27 -5.55 33.82 -23.77
C GLY A 27 -7.04 33.79 -23.45
N VAL A 28 -7.77 34.86 -23.78
CA VAL A 28 -9.22 34.97 -23.53
C VAL A 28 -10.02 33.99 -24.40
N ARG A 29 -9.57 33.75 -25.64
CA ARG A 29 -10.24 32.81 -26.55
C ARG A 29 -10.06 31.35 -26.10
N VAL A 30 -8.91 31.01 -25.51
CA VAL A 30 -8.65 29.64 -25.02
C VAL A 30 -9.36 29.36 -23.69
N GLU A 31 -9.51 30.36 -22.82
CA GLU A 31 -10.32 30.23 -21.60
C GLU A 31 -11.81 30.01 -21.93
N GLN A 32 -12.35 30.75 -22.89
CA GLN A 32 -13.73 30.54 -23.38
C GLN A 32 -13.90 29.15 -24.00
N VAL A 33 -12.97 28.73 -24.87
CA VAL A 33 -12.99 27.38 -25.43
C VAL A 33 -12.93 26.32 -24.33
N TRP A 34 -12.14 26.53 -23.28
CA TRP A 34 -12.06 25.59 -22.17
C TRP A 34 -13.37 25.45 -21.39
N ASP A 35 -14.10 26.53 -21.17
CA ASP A 35 -15.41 26.48 -20.52
C ASP A 35 -16.41 25.67 -21.33
N GLU A 36 -16.38 25.81 -22.66
CA GLU A 36 -17.24 25.02 -23.52
C GLU A 36 -16.80 23.55 -23.66
N VAL A 37 -15.49 23.28 -23.69
CA VAL A 37 -14.92 21.92 -23.65
C VAL A 37 -15.32 21.22 -22.36
N ARG A 38 -15.26 21.94 -21.23
CA ARG A 38 -15.72 21.45 -19.92
C ARG A 38 -17.22 21.13 -19.94
N GLY A 39 -18.03 22.01 -20.51
CA GLY A 39 -19.47 21.77 -20.69
C GLY A 39 -19.76 20.50 -21.50
N SER A 40 -19.14 20.37 -22.67
CA SER A 40 -19.36 19.21 -23.54
C SER A 40 -18.85 17.91 -22.90
N LEU A 41 -17.70 17.94 -22.23
CA LEU A 41 -17.18 16.78 -21.51
C LEU A 41 -18.10 16.36 -20.36
N ARG A 42 -18.70 17.32 -19.64
CA ARG A 42 -19.67 17.03 -18.56
C ARG A 42 -20.86 16.22 -19.05
N ASP A 43 -21.41 16.57 -20.21
CA ASP A 43 -22.56 15.89 -20.79
C ASP A 43 -22.20 14.49 -21.32
N GLN A 44 -20.97 14.31 -21.80
CA GLN A 44 -20.50 13.04 -22.39
C GLN A 44 -19.97 12.02 -21.37
N ILE A 45 -19.37 12.47 -20.26
CA ILE A 45 -18.74 11.57 -19.27
C ILE A 45 -19.55 11.44 -17.97
N GLY A 46 -20.63 12.22 -17.83
CA GLY A 46 -21.46 12.31 -16.64
C GLY A 46 -20.89 13.26 -15.58
N ALA A 47 -21.78 13.88 -14.80
CA ALA A 47 -21.43 14.92 -13.83
C ALA A 47 -20.43 14.44 -12.76
N GLU A 48 -20.45 13.17 -12.40
CA GLU A 48 -19.60 12.59 -11.35
C GLU A 48 -18.14 12.46 -11.80
N ASN A 49 -17.90 11.85 -12.98
CA ASN A 49 -16.55 11.77 -13.56
C ASN A 49 -16.00 13.15 -13.92
N TYR A 50 -16.87 14.06 -14.35
CA TYR A 50 -16.51 15.45 -14.61
C TYR A 50 -15.99 16.14 -13.35
N ASN A 51 -16.70 16.04 -12.23
CA ASN A 51 -16.29 16.68 -10.97
C ASN A 51 -14.97 16.12 -10.43
N ILE A 52 -14.72 14.82 -10.61
CA ILE A 52 -13.51 14.17 -10.10
C ILE A 52 -12.30 14.45 -11.00
N TRP A 53 -12.45 14.36 -12.32
CA TRP A 53 -11.31 14.28 -13.23
C TRP A 53 -11.12 15.48 -14.14
N ILE A 54 -12.17 16.25 -14.44
CA ILE A 54 -12.12 17.36 -15.39
C ILE A 54 -12.24 18.72 -14.69
N GLN A 55 -13.14 18.85 -13.70
CA GLN A 55 -13.33 20.07 -12.92
C GLN A 55 -12.04 20.55 -12.21
N PRO A 56 -11.18 19.67 -11.65
CA PRO A 56 -9.96 20.11 -10.97
C PRO A 56 -8.86 20.61 -11.91
N ILE A 57 -9.00 20.38 -13.23
CA ILE A 57 -8.04 20.80 -14.23
C ILE A 57 -8.17 22.29 -14.50
N ARG A 58 -7.04 22.99 -14.53
CA ARG A 58 -6.99 24.43 -14.87
C ARG A 58 -5.97 24.70 -15.96
N ILE A 59 -6.25 25.65 -16.83
CA ILE A 59 -5.25 26.13 -17.79
C ILE A 59 -4.20 26.95 -17.04
N THR A 60 -2.94 26.62 -17.24
CA THR A 60 -1.79 27.34 -16.67
C THR A 60 -1.11 28.24 -17.68
N ALA A 61 -1.10 27.85 -18.95
CA ALA A 61 -0.65 28.68 -20.05
C ALA A 61 -1.33 28.20 -21.35
N ALA A 62 -1.62 29.13 -22.25
CA ALA A 62 -2.14 28.83 -23.58
C ALA A 62 -1.43 29.70 -24.61
N ASP A 63 -1.03 29.08 -25.72
CA ASP A 63 -0.43 29.71 -26.90
C ASP A 63 -1.07 29.13 -28.17
N ASP A 64 -0.80 29.70 -29.34
CA ASP A 64 -1.47 29.37 -30.61
C ASP A 64 -1.31 27.89 -31.05
N ALA A 65 -0.34 27.16 -30.47
CA ALA A 65 -0.07 25.75 -30.78
C ALA A 65 -0.05 24.82 -29.55
N ARG A 66 -0.15 25.35 -28.31
CA ARG A 66 0.03 24.56 -27.08
C ARG A 66 -0.89 25.02 -25.95
N VAL A 67 -1.49 24.06 -25.26
CA VAL A 67 -2.30 24.29 -24.06
C VAL A 67 -1.70 23.52 -22.90
N ALA A 68 -1.26 24.24 -21.87
CA ALA A 68 -0.73 23.68 -20.64
C ALA A 68 -1.86 23.55 -19.60
N LEU A 69 -2.14 22.32 -19.20
CA LEU A 69 -3.15 21.97 -18.20
C LEU A 69 -2.47 21.58 -16.89
N TRP A 70 -2.86 22.25 -15.81
CA TRP A 70 -2.43 21.91 -14.47
C TRP A 70 -3.26 20.75 -13.93
N VAL A 71 -2.57 19.81 -13.30
CA VAL A 71 -3.17 18.62 -12.67
C VAL A 71 -2.55 18.38 -11.29
N PRO A 72 -3.32 17.85 -10.31
CA PRO A 72 -2.90 17.80 -8.90
C PRO A 72 -1.69 16.92 -8.62
N ASN A 73 -1.56 15.79 -9.31
CA ASN A 73 -0.47 14.84 -9.10
C ASN A 73 -0.18 14.03 -10.38
N ARG A 74 0.91 13.26 -10.34
CA ARG A 74 1.37 12.46 -11.49
C ARG A 74 0.39 11.38 -11.93
N TYR A 75 -0.29 10.74 -10.97
CA TYR A 75 -1.29 9.71 -11.27
C TYR A 75 -2.49 10.32 -12.00
N PHE A 76 -3.01 11.45 -11.49
CA PHE A 76 -4.10 12.21 -12.10
C PHE A 76 -3.76 12.62 -13.54
N ARG A 77 -2.53 13.08 -13.76
CA ARG A 77 -2.01 13.38 -15.11
C ARG A 77 -2.10 12.18 -16.04
N ASP A 78 -1.51 11.07 -15.61
CA ASP A 78 -1.33 9.89 -16.45
C ASP A 78 -2.72 9.28 -16.77
N TRP A 79 -3.64 9.27 -15.80
CA TRP A 79 -5.02 8.81 -15.96
C TRP A 79 -5.87 9.71 -16.88
N VAL A 80 -5.81 11.05 -16.71
CA VAL A 80 -6.53 11.98 -17.61
C VAL A 80 -5.98 11.91 -19.03
N ARG A 81 -4.66 11.79 -19.20
CA ARG A 81 -4.03 11.66 -20.51
C ARG A 81 -4.45 10.37 -21.22
N GLU A 82 -4.50 9.24 -20.52
CA GLU A 82 -4.89 7.95 -21.10
C GLU A 82 -6.39 7.87 -21.43
N ASN A 83 -7.26 8.34 -20.53
CA ASN A 83 -8.70 8.17 -20.69
C ASN A 83 -9.38 9.31 -21.46
N TYR A 84 -8.87 10.53 -21.31
CA TYR A 84 -9.49 11.74 -21.86
C TYR A 84 -8.56 12.54 -22.78
N GLY A 85 -7.27 12.20 -22.91
CA GLY A 85 -6.31 12.96 -23.71
C GLY A 85 -6.68 13.07 -25.18
N THR A 86 -7.13 11.98 -25.80
CA THR A 86 -7.58 11.99 -27.20
C THR A 86 -8.81 12.87 -27.38
N ARG A 87 -9.80 12.76 -26.47
CA ARG A 87 -11.04 13.54 -26.51
C ARG A 87 -10.81 15.02 -26.26
N LEU A 88 -9.98 15.35 -25.28
CA LEU A 88 -9.55 16.72 -25.01
C LEU A 88 -8.90 17.32 -26.28
N THR A 89 -8.01 16.56 -26.92
CA THR A 89 -7.34 17.02 -28.15
C THR A 89 -8.31 17.23 -29.30
N GLU A 90 -9.30 16.33 -29.48
CA GLU A 90 -10.35 16.44 -30.50
C GLU A 90 -11.27 17.65 -30.26
N GLU A 91 -11.72 17.86 -29.03
CA GLU A 91 -12.59 18.99 -28.66
C GLU A 91 -11.87 20.34 -28.78
N PHE A 92 -10.60 20.42 -28.36
CA PHE A 92 -9.78 21.62 -28.57
C PHE A 92 -9.54 21.88 -30.06
N ARG A 93 -9.29 20.84 -30.86
CA ARG A 93 -9.10 20.96 -32.31
C ARG A 93 -10.37 21.42 -33.02
N ALA A 94 -11.53 20.88 -32.64
CA ALA A 94 -12.82 21.23 -33.22
C ALA A 94 -13.17 22.71 -33.01
N ARG A 95 -12.77 23.30 -31.87
CA ARG A 95 -13.15 24.66 -31.46
C ARG A 95 -12.10 25.73 -31.78
N LEU A 96 -10.81 25.39 -31.78
CA LEU A 96 -9.72 26.32 -32.12
C LEU A 96 -9.36 26.27 -33.62
N GLY A 97 -9.75 25.22 -34.35
CA GLY A 97 -9.49 25.09 -35.79
C GLY A 97 -8.03 24.79 -36.16
N THR A 98 -7.15 24.61 -35.17
CA THR A 98 -5.72 24.32 -35.31
C THR A 98 -5.34 23.06 -34.51
N ASN A 99 -4.25 22.40 -34.89
CA ASN A 99 -3.72 21.26 -34.12
C ASN A 99 -3.04 21.78 -32.86
N VAL A 100 -3.67 21.56 -31.71
CA VAL A 100 -3.18 21.97 -30.40
C VAL A 100 -2.52 20.79 -29.69
N THR A 101 -1.33 20.99 -29.15
CA THR A 101 -0.67 19.98 -28.29
C THR A 101 -1.01 20.26 -26.82
N ILE A 102 -1.54 19.26 -26.13
CA ILE A 102 -1.89 19.35 -24.69
C ILE A 102 -0.71 18.88 -23.85
N GLU A 103 -0.16 19.78 -23.04
CA GLU A 103 0.90 19.47 -22.08
C GLU A 103 0.34 19.52 -20.66
N PHE A 104 0.57 18.48 -19.87
CA PHE A 104 0.11 18.47 -18.48
C PHE A 104 1.25 18.82 -17.52
N GLN A 105 1.08 19.89 -16.76
CA GLN A 105 2.05 20.37 -15.77
C GLN A 105 1.61 19.99 -14.35
N ILE A 106 2.54 19.42 -13.59
CA ILE A 106 2.35 19.09 -12.17
C ILE A 106 3.11 20.17 -11.39
N GLY A 107 2.40 20.98 -10.63
CA GLY A 107 3.00 22.07 -9.87
C GLY A 107 2.41 22.19 -8.48
N THR A 108 3.26 22.23 -7.46
CA THR A 108 2.89 22.70 -6.11
C THR A 108 2.86 24.22 -6.13
N ARG A 109 1.67 24.81 -5.95
CA ARG A 109 1.56 26.23 -5.65
C ARG A 109 1.25 26.39 -4.17
N ASN A 110 2.06 27.20 -3.49
CA ASN A 110 1.79 27.70 -2.15
C ASN A 110 0.51 28.55 -2.16
N GLY A 111 -0.45 28.22 -1.29
CA GLY A 111 -1.45 29.19 -0.83
C GLY A 111 -2.89 29.04 -1.29
N ASP A 112 -3.40 27.82 -1.53
CA ASP A 112 -4.85 27.52 -1.51
C ASP A 112 -5.06 26.10 -0.93
N PRO A 113 -6.21 25.83 -0.28
CA PRO A 113 -6.36 24.73 0.67
C PRO A 113 -6.15 23.37 0.00
N ALA A 114 -5.47 22.48 0.72
CA ALA A 114 -5.30 21.08 0.34
C ALA A 114 -6.66 20.47 -0.02
N ALA A 115 -6.87 20.20 -1.31
CA ALA A 115 -8.02 19.44 -1.78
C ALA A 115 -7.87 17.97 -1.31
N PRO A 116 -8.99 17.32 -0.99
CA PRO A 116 -9.05 16.24 -0.02
C PRO A 116 -8.38 14.95 -0.49
N SER A 117 -7.78 14.25 0.47
CA SER A 117 -7.38 12.85 0.38
C SER A 117 -8.56 11.96 -0.08
N PRO A 118 -8.32 10.75 -0.63
CA PRO A 118 -9.36 9.91 -1.25
C PRO A 118 -10.45 9.35 -0.30
N ASP A 119 -10.56 9.85 0.93
CA ASP A 119 -11.59 9.46 1.92
C ASP A 119 -12.92 10.20 1.78
N ALA A 120 -13.13 10.98 0.72
CA ALA A 120 -14.41 11.67 0.50
C ALA A 120 -15.26 10.95 -0.55
N ARG A 121 -16.23 10.16 -0.06
CA ARG A 121 -17.40 9.66 -0.80
C ARG A 121 -18.02 10.74 -1.71
N PRO A 122 -18.56 10.35 -2.87
CA PRO A 122 -19.83 10.87 -3.35
C PRO A 122 -20.96 9.89 -3.00
N ALA A 123 -22.11 10.47 -2.64
CA ALA A 123 -23.34 9.75 -2.39
C ALA A 123 -23.94 9.21 -3.71
N SER A 124 -24.49 8.00 -3.60
CA SER A 124 -25.24 7.27 -4.62
C SER A 124 -26.38 8.10 -5.24
N PRO A 125 -26.71 7.87 -6.52
CA PRO A 125 -28.07 8.03 -7.01
C PRO A 125 -28.78 6.67 -7.08
N GLU A 126 -29.99 6.71 -6.55
CA GLU A 126 -31.07 5.73 -6.50
C GLU A 126 -31.34 4.94 -7.80
N GLU A 127 -31.63 3.66 -7.59
CA GLU A 127 -32.72 2.84 -8.16
C GLU A 127 -33.17 3.11 -9.61
N PHE A 128 -32.91 2.14 -10.49
CA PHE A 128 -33.75 1.88 -11.67
C PHE A 128 -34.75 0.77 -11.33
N PRO A 129 -36.02 0.87 -11.78
CA PRO A 129 -37.08 -0.04 -11.36
C PRO A 129 -36.85 -1.46 -11.88
N ASP A 130 -37.21 -2.43 -11.04
CA ASP A 130 -37.44 -3.81 -11.44
C ASP A 130 -38.47 -3.86 -12.57
N ASP A 131 -38.13 -4.56 -13.65
CA ASP A 131 -39.12 -5.18 -14.54
C ASP A 131 -38.75 -6.65 -14.71
N GLU A 132 -39.53 -7.50 -14.04
CA GLU A 132 -39.77 -8.89 -14.40
C GLU A 132 -40.40 -8.93 -15.81
N VAL A 133 -39.85 -9.73 -16.73
CA VAL A 133 -40.72 -10.55 -17.58
C VAL A 133 -40.03 -11.86 -17.99
N ALA A 134 -40.81 -12.93 -17.83
CA ALA A 134 -40.53 -14.29 -18.18
C ALA A 134 -40.53 -14.57 -19.71
N ASP A 135 -39.84 -15.66 -20.05
CA ASP A 135 -40.13 -16.70 -21.06
C ASP A 135 -40.71 -16.30 -22.43
N ALA A 136 -39.94 -16.57 -23.49
CA ALA A 136 -40.45 -17.25 -24.69
C ALA A 136 -39.32 -17.71 -25.62
N SER A 137 -39.42 -18.97 -26.00
CA SER A 137 -38.73 -19.70 -27.06
C SER A 137 -38.69 -19.02 -28.43
N ALA A 138 -37.59 -19.26 -29.16
CA ALA A 138 -37.53 -19.87 -30.50
C ALA A 138 -36.66 -19.15 -31.55
N THR A 139 -35.87 -19.99 -32.22
CA THR A 139 -35.40 -19.93 -33.63
C THR A 139 -34.28 -18.97 -34.04
N SER A 140 -33.16 -19.59 -34.42
CA SER A 140 -32.17 -19.09 -35.39
C SER A 140 -32.84 -18.73 -36.73
N PRO A 141 -32.22 -17.86 -37.56
CA PRO A 141 -31.13 -18.31 -38.43
C PRO A 141 -29.99 -17.29 -38.66
N ASP A 142 -28.79 -17.83 -38.91
CA ASP A 142 -27.70 -17.19 -39.66
C ASP A 142 -28.15 -17.00 -41.14
N PRO A 143 -27.67 -15.99 -41.90
CA PRO A 143 -26.32 -16.12 -42.46
C PRO A 143 -25.52 -14.82 -42.74
N ALA A 144 -24.19 -15.01 -42.74
CA ALA A 144 -23.19 -14.50 -43.68
C ALA A 144 -22.88 -12.98 -43.80
N SER A 145 -21.68 -12.65 -43.30
CA SER A 145 -20.57 -11.96 -44.01
C SER A 145 -20.82 -10.62 -44.71
N THR A 146 -20.18 -9.55 -44.22
CA THR A 146 -19.17 -8.79 -45.00
C THR A 146 -18.42 -7.74 -44.17
N ALA A 147 -17.09 -7.74 -44.37
CA ALA A 147 -16.18 -6.59 -44.48
C ALA A 147 -15.88 -5.69 -43.25
N GLY A 148 -14.71 -5.95 -42.63
CA GLY A 148 -13.57 -5.03 -42.72
C GLY A 148 -13.54 -3.81 -41.80
N ALA A 149 -12.91 -3.94 -40.62
CA ALA A 149 -12.32 -2.83 -39.88
C ALA A 149 -11.02 -3.28 -39.17
N PRO A 150 -9.99 -2.43 -39.09
CA PRO A 150 -8.60 -2.84 -38.86
C PRO A 150 -8.37 -3.31 -37.43
N THR A 151 -7.80 -4.50 -37.31
CA THR A 151 -7.26 -5.05 -36.07
C THR A 151 -6.00 -4.27 -35.70
N HIS A 152 -6.11 -3.26 -34.83
CA HIS A 152 -4.98 -2.84 -34.01
C HIS A 152 -4.75 -3.90 -32.94
N SER A 153 -4.17 -5.01 -33.38
CA SER A 153 -3.45 -5.93 -32.51
C SER A 153 -2.28 -5.13 -31.94
N ILE A 154 -2.40 -4.70 -30.68
CA ILE A 154 -1.20 -4.50 -29.88
C ILE A 154 -0.62 -5.91 -29.78
N ALA A 155 0.40 -6.18 -30.60
CA ALA A 155 1.25 -7.34 -30.43
C ALA A 155 1.92 -7.18 -29.05
N ALA A 156 1.20 -7.60 -28.01
CA ALA A 156 1.83 -8.11 -26.82
C ALA A 156 2.78 -9.19 -27.32
N GLN A 157 4.07 -8.97 -27.15
CA GLN A 157 5.06 -10.03 -27.33
C GLN A 157 4.52 -11.27 -26.62
N PRO A 158 4.45 -12.44 -27.29
CA PRO A 158 4.03 -13.65 -26.60
C PRO A 158 4.90 -13.78 -25.35
N PRO A 159 4.32 -14.03 -24.16
CA PRO A 159 5.10 -14.24 -22.96
C PRO A 159 6.16 -15.29 -23.26
N ALA A 160 7.40 -15.07 -22.81
CA ALA A 160 8.46 -16.05 -22.98
C ALA A 160 7.93 -17.42 -22.51
N MET A 161 8.21 -18.48 -23.26
CA MET A 161 7.66 -19.82 -22.99
C MET A 161 7.90 -20.20 -21.52
N GLY A 162 6.82 -20.24 -20.73
CA GLY A 162 6.85 -20.60 -19.30
C GLY A 162 6.59 -19.48 -18.30
N GLU A 163 6.22 -18.26 -18.73
CA GLU A 163 5.84 -17.17 -17.82
C GLU A 163 4.33 -17.10 -17.56
N ILE A 164 3.93 -17.05 -16.28
CA ILE A 164 2.54 -16.89 -15.86
C ILE A 164 2.20 -15.39 -15.86
N PRO A 165 1.15 -14.94 -16.57
CA PRO A 165 0.82 -13.52 -16.66
C PRO A 165 0.60 -12.86 -15.28
N GLY A 166 1.46 -11.89 -14.96
CA GLY A 166 1.38 -11.08 -13.74
C GLY A 166 2.02 -11.71 -12.50
N VAL A 167 2.50 -12.96 -12.56
CA VAL A 167 3.29 -13.56 -11.48
C VAL A 167 4.77 -13.27 -11.74
N ALA A 168 5.46 -12.78 -10.72
CA ALA A 168 6.88 -12.49 -10.81
C ALA A 168 7.69 -13.79 -10.67
N THR A 169 8.54 -14.10 -11.65
CA THR A 169 9.32 -15.35 -11.73
C THR A 169 10.44 -15.44 -10.69
N ASP A 170 10.88 -14.29 -10.19
CA ASP A 170 11.90 -14.14 -9.17
C ASP A 170 11.37 -14.32 -7.74
N LYS A 171 10.07 -14.59 -7.54
CA LYS A 171 9.50 -14.85 -6.21
C LYS A 171 9.21 -16.34 -6.05
N THR A 172 10.12 -17.06 -5.40
CA THR A 172 10.07 -18.52 -5.21
C THR A 172 10.13 -18.87 -3.72
N PHE A 173 9.92 -20.13 -3.37
CA PHE A 173 10.11 -20.58 -1.99
C PHE A 173 11.59 -20.55 -1.59
N ASP A 174 12.49 -20.85 -2.53
CA ASP A 174 13.94 -20.94 -2.27
C ASP A 174 14.56 -19.62 -1.82
N ASN A 175 14.06 -18.49 -2.34
CA ASN A 175 14.51 -17.16 -1.94
C ASN A 175 13.58 -16.47 -0.93
N PHE A 176 12.68 -17.22 -0.29
CA PHE A 176 11.88 -16.75 0.83
C PHE A 176 12.55 -17.17 2.14
N VAL A 177 13.06 -16.19 2.89
CA VAL A 177 13.72 -16.46 4.18
C VAL A 177 12.67 -16.76 5.25
N VAL A 178 12.75 -17.97 5.81
CA VAL A 178 11.82 -18.46 6.85
C VAL A 178 12.35 -18.13 8.24
N GLY A 179 11.47 -17.57 9.08
CA GLY A 179 11.70 -17.33 10.50
C GLY A 179 10.41 -17.54 11.30
N ALA A 180 10.48 -17.44 12.64
CA ALA A 180 9.32 -17.70 13.50
C ALA A 180 8.09 -16.83 13.17
N CYS A 181 8.31 -15.62 12.63
CA CYS A 181 7.26 -14.67 12.26
C CYS A 181 6.46 -15.04 11.00
N ASN A 182 6.95 -15.95 10.16
CA ASN A 182 6.36 -16.30 8.86
C ASN A 182 6.36 -17.82 8.57
N GLN A 183 6.88 -18.64 9.49
CA GLN A 183 7.02 -20.08 9.33
C GLN A 183 5.68 -20.77 9.05
N PHE A 184 4.61 -20.37 9.74
CA PHE A 184 3.30 -20.98 9.58
C PHE A 184 2.70 -20.67 8.20
N ALA A 185 2.75 -19.41 7.76
CA ALA A 185 2.30 -19.00 6.43
C ALA A 185 3.11 -19.65 5.31
N HIS A 186 4.43 -19.76 5.49
CA HIS A 186 5.29 -20.47 4.55
C HIS A 186 4.92 -21.96 4.44
N ALA A 187 4.70 -22.64 5.57
CA ALA A 187 4.30 -24.05 5.58
C ALA A 187 2.92 -24.26 4.95
N ALA A 188 1.95 -23.37 5.21
CA ALA A 188 0.64 -23.41 4.58
C ALA A 188 0.73 -23.17 3.05
N ALA A 189 1.57 -22.24 2.62
CA ALA A 189 1.82 -21.98 1.20
C ALA A 189 2.46 -23.18 0.49
N LEU A 190 3.43 -23.84 1.12
CA LEU A 190 4.01 -25.10 0.61
C LEU A 190 2.96 -26.20 0.49
N ALA A 191 2.14 -26.40 1.52
CA ALA A 191 1.08 -27.41 1.49
C ALA A 191 0.08 -27.18 0.33
N VAL A 192 -0.28 -25.92 0.07
CA VAL A 192 -1.12 -25.54 -1.07
C VAL A 192 -0.44 -25.81 -2.41
N ALA A 193 0.86 -25.52 -2.53
CA ALA A 193 1.60 -25.76 -3.76
C ALA A 193 1.76 -27.27 -4.07
N GLU A 194 1.94 -28.10 -3.04
CA GLU A 194 2.07 -29.56 -3.18
C GLU A 194 0.72 -30.27 -3.40
N ARG A 195 -0.35 -29.78 -2.76
CA ARG A 195 -1.69 -30.39 -2.78
C ARG A 195 -2.77 -29.35 -3.05
N PRO A 196 -2.79 -28.77 -4.27
CA PRO A 196 -3.78 -27.75 -4.62
C PRO A 196 -5.20 -28.31 -4.57
N GLY A 197 -6.13 -27.54 -4.00
CA GLY A 197 -7.53 -27.91 -3.89
C GLY A 197 -7.89 -28.73 -2.65
N ASP A 198 -6.92 -29.01 -1.76
CA ASP A 198 -7.16 -29.68 -0.48
C ASP A 198 -8.19 -28.90 0.35
N LYS A 199 -9.20 -29.61 0.89
CA LYS A 199 -10.32 -28.99 1.63
C LYS A 199 -9.87 -28.22 2.87
N GLN A 200 -8.77 -28.61 3.50
CA GLN A 200 -8.26 -27.94 4.71
C GLN A 200 -7.61 -26.59 4.37
N TYR A 201 -7.05 -26.46 3.16
CA TYR A 201 -6.28 -25.30 2.74
C TYR A 201 -6.95 -24.49 1.62
N ASN A 202 -8.24 -24.72 1.35
CA ASN A 202 -8.98 -24.04 0.30
C ASN A 202 -10.20 -23.29 0.84
N PRO A 203 -10.17 -21.94 0.87
CA PRO A 203 -9.09 -21.07 0.42
C PRO A 203 -7.90 -21.05 1.40
N LEU A 204 -6.74 -20.63 0.92
CA LEU A 204 -5.65 -20.14 1.77
C LEU A 204 -5.75 -18.62 1.85
N PHE A 205 -5.83 -18.07 3.05
CA PHE A 205 -5.91 -16.63 3.31
C PHE A 205 -4.67 -16.17 4.08
N ILE A 206 -3.77 -15.45 3.39
CA ILE A 206 -2.53 -14.94 3.97
C ILE A 206 -2.73 -13.47 4.37
N TYR A 207 -2.54 -13.12 5.64
CA TYR A 207 -2.74 -11.74 6.08
C TYR A 207 -1.58 -11.21 6.93
N GLY A 208 -1.46 -9.89 7.01
CA GLY A 208 -0.44 -9.20 7.80
C GLY A 208 -0.15 -7.83 7.21
N SER A 209 0.58 -6.97 7.92
CA SER A 209 0.85 -5.61 7.45
C SER A 209 1.58 -5.54 6.09
N THR A 210 1.65 -4.34 5.51
CA THR A 210 2.34 -4.14 4.23
C THR A 210 3.82 -4.52 4.31
N GLY A 211 4.36 -5.08 3.23
CA GLY A 211 5.80 -5.37 3.15
C GLY A 211 6.28 -6.55 3.99
N LEU A 212 5.41 -7.49 4.38
CA LEU A 212 5.81 -8.70 5.11
C LEU A 212 6.05 -9.93 4.22
N GLY A 213 5.86 -9.83 2.90
CA GLY A 213 6.09 -10.94 1.96
C GLY A 213 4.84 -11.72 1.53
N LYS A 214 3.63 -11.20 1.79
CA LYS A 214 2.35 -11.81 1.36
C LYS A 214 2.32 -12.14 -0.14
N THR A 215 2.56 -11.13 -0.98
CA THR A 215 2.65 -11.28 -2.44
C THR A 215 3.80 -12.21 -2.86
N HIS A 216 4.89 -12.28 -2.09
CA HIS A 216 5.99 -13.22 -2.38
C HIS A 216 5.53 -14.66 -2.22
N LEU A 217 4.93 -15.01 -1.08
CA LEU A 217 4.41 -16.36 -0.87
C LEU A 217 3.33 -16.72 -1.89
N MET A 218 2.42 -15.79 -2.21
CA MET A 218 1.41 -16.00 -3.24
C MET A 218 2.03 -16.32 -4.61
N HIS A 219 3.04 -15.55 -5.03
CA HIS A 219 3.75 -15.79 -6.29
C HIS A 219 4.54 -17.11 -6.25
N ALA A 220 5.16 -17.44 -5.12
CA ALA A 220 5.88 -18.69 -4.93
C ALA A 220 4.97 -19.91 -5.11
N ILE A 221 3.73 -19.86 -4.60
CA ILE A 221 2.72 -20.91 -4.86
C ILE A 221 2.46 -21.06 -6.36
N GLY A 222 2.19 -19.95 -7.05
CA GLY A 222 1.92 -19.97 -8.50
C GLY A 222 3.10 -20.52 -9.31
N ASN A 223 4.31 -20.06 -8.99
CA ASN A 223 5.54 -20.53 -9.63
C ASN A 223 5.78 -22.02 -9.37
N ALA A 224 5.64 -22.49 -8.14
CA ALA A 224 5.83 -23.90 -7.78
C ALA A 224 4.82 -24.81 -8.50
N MET A 225 3.54 -24.41 -8.54
CA MET A 225 2.51 -25.17 -9.27
C MET A 225 2.79 -25.24 -10.77
N HIS A 226 3.19 -24.13 -11.39
CA HIS A 226 3.52 -24.12 -12.81
C HIS A 226 4.82 -24.88 -13.14
N GLN A 227 5.78 -24.89 -12.21
CA GLN A 227 6.99 -25.70 -12.33
C GLN A 227 6.68 -27.21 -12.24
N ALA A 228 5.80 -27.61 -11.31
CA ALA A 228 5.39 -29.00 -11.14
C ALA A 228 4.52 -29.50 -12.31
N ASN A 229 3.66 -28.64 -12.85
CA ASN A 229 2.83 -28.94 -14.02
C ASN A 229 2.73 -27.72 -14.95
N ARG A 230 3.40 -27.80 -16.10
CA ARG A 230 3.43 -26.71 -17.10
C ARG A 230 2.08 -26.44 -17.75
N ASP A 231 1.16 -27.40 -17.70
CA ASP A 231 -0.20 -27.24 -18.22
C ASP A 231 -1.17 -26.64 -17.18
N ALA A 232 -0.74 -26.48 -15.92
CA ALA A 232 -1.57 -25.90 -14.88
C ALA A 232 -1.90 -24.43 -15.18
N ARG A 233 -3.20 -24.11 -15.10
CA ARG A 233 -3.71 -22.76 -15.39
C ARG A 233 -3.69 -21.91 -14.13
N VAL A 234 -2.58 -21.20 -13.93
CA VAL A 234 -2.40 -20.26 -12.82
C VAL A 234 -2.94 -18.88 -13.21
N VAL A 235 -3.93 -18.38 -12.47
CA VAL A 235 -4.50 -17.05 -12.70
C VAL A 235 -4.18 -16.16 -11.51
N TYR A 236 -3.42 -15.10 -11.77
CA TYR A 236 -3.12 -14.05 -10.80
C TYR A 236 -3.83 -12.74 -11.14
N CYS A 237 -4.37 -12.08 -10.12
CA CYS A 237 -4.86 -10.71 -10.20
C CYS A 237 -4.79 -10.00 -8.84
N THR A 238 -4.68 -8.68 -8.85
CA THR A 238 -5.05 -7.88 -7.68
C THR A 238 -6.57 -7.71 -7.65
N ALA A 239 -7.14 -7.45 -6.47
CA ALA A 239 -8.57 -7.11 -6.33
C ALA A 239 -8.99 -5.92 -7.22
N GLU A 240 -8.12 -4.93 -7.36
CA GLU A 240 -8.34 -3.80 -8.27
C GLU A 240 -8.38 -4.24 -9.73
N ARG A 241 -7.44 -5.09 -10.17
CA ARG A 241 -7.43 -5.62 -11.54
C ARG A 241 -8.67 -6.46 -11.83
N PHE A 242 -9.11 -7.28 -10.88
CA PHE A 242 -10.35 -8.04 -10.98
C PHE A 242 -11.56 -7.10 -11.17
N THR A 243 -11.64 -6.04 -10.36
CA THR A 243 -12.66 -4.98 -10.49
C THR A 243 -12.67 -4.38 -11.89
N ASN A 244 -11.51 -3.91 -12.36
CA ASN A 244 -11.41 -3.21 -13.65
C ASN A 244 -11.78 -4.13 -14.82
N GLN A 245 -11.35 -5.39 -14.78
CA GLN A 245 -11.70 -6.37 -15.81
C GLN A 245 -13.19 -6.72 -15.79
N LEU A 246 -13.83 -6.74 -14.63
CA LEU A 246 -15.28 -6.90 -14.54
C LEU A 246 -16.01 -5.70 -15.16
N ILE A 247 -15.59 -4.48 -14.85
CA ILE A 247 -16.17 -3.26 -15.44
C ILE A 247 -16.04 -3.27 -16.96
N GLU A 248 -14.87 -3.62 -17.50
CA GLU A 248 -14.65 -3.76 -18.94
C GLU A 248 -15.55 -4.84 -19.55
N ALA A 249 -15.64 -6.01 -18.92
CA ALA A 249 -16.47 -7.12 -19.38
C ALA A 249 -17.96 -6.75 -19.41
N LEU A 250 -18.45 -6.01 -18.42
CA LEU A 250 -19.82 -5.49 -18.40
C LEU A 250 -20.03 -4.45 -19.52
N ARG A 251 -19.11 -3.48 -19.65
CA ARG A 251 -19.20 -2.40 -20.64
C ARG A 251 -19.23 -2.94 -22.08
N TYR A 252 -18.39 -3.93 -22.37
CA TYR A 252 -18.25 -4.49 -23.72
C TYR A 252 -19.05 -5.78 -23.94
N ARG A 253 -19.92 -6.17 -22.99
CA ARG A 253 -20.73 -7.40 -23.03
C ARG A 253 -19.90 -8.69 -23.21
N ARG A 254 -18.73 -8.74 -22.59
CA ARG A 254 -17.76 -9.86 -22.59
C ARG A 254 -17.70 -10.61 -21.25
N MET A 255 -18.83 -10.67 -20.53
CA MET A 255 -18.93 -11.48 -19.31
C MET A 255 -18.61 -12.98 -19.51
N PRO A 256 -18.92 -13.61 -20.66
CA PRO A 256 -18.48 -14.98 -20.94
C PRO A 256 -16.95 -15.12 -20.88
N ASP A 257 -16.22 -14.21 -21.53
CA ASP A 257 -14.75 -14.24 -21.56
C ASP A 257 -14.15 -14.04 -20.16
N PHE A 258 -14.73 -13.12 -19.38
CA PHE A 258 -14.35 -12.88 -17.99
C PHE A 258 -14.52 -14.15 -17.15
N ARG A 259 -15.69 -14.80 -17.24
CA ARG A 259 -15.97 -16.04 -16.49
C ARG A 259 -15.09 -17.19 -16.98
N ASP A 260 -14.87 -17.32 -18.28
CA ASP A 260 -14.00 -18.36 -18.81
C ASP A 260 -12.57 -18.20 -18.28
N ARG A 261 -12.05 -16.97 -18.23
CA ARG A 261 -10.74 -16.67 -17.65
C ARG A 261 -10.63 -17.02 -16.17
N TYR A 262 -11.62 -16.64 -15.36
CA TYR A 262 -11.53 -16.76 -13.89
C TYR A 262 -12.10 -18.08 -13.34
N ARG A 263 -12.90 -18.80 -14.13
CA ARG A 263 -13.61 -20.02 -13.71
C ARG A 263 -13.18 -21.26 -14.49
N LYS A 264 -13.50 -21.34 -15.79
CA LYS A 264 -13.26 -22.55 -16.61
C LYS A 264 -11.78 -22.79 -16.89
N ASN A 265 -11.02 -21.72 -17.09
CA ASN A 265 -9.61 -21.77 -17.45
C ASN A 265 -8.70 -21.47 -16.26
N THR A 266 -9.05 -22.01 -15.09
CA THR A 266 -8.34 -21.78 -13.83
C THR A 266 -8.19 -23.09 -13.05
N ASP A 267 -6.95 -23.42 -12.70
CA ASP A 267 -6.65 -24.48 -11.73
C ASP A 267 -6.35 -23.89 -10.34
N ILE A 268 -5.77 -22.70 -10.31
CA ILE A 268 -5.57 -21.90 -9.11
C ILE A 268 -5.84 -20.42 -9.39
N LEU A 269 -6.60 -19.79 -8.48
CA LEU A 269 -6.86 -18.35 -8.47
C LEU A 269 -6.10 -17.69 -7.33
N LEU A 270 -5.19 -16.78 -7.67
CA LEU A 270 -4.40 -15.97 -6.76
C LEU A 270 -4.94 -14.52 -6.78
N VAL A 271 -5.55 -14.08 -5.68
CA VAL A 271 -6.14 -12.73 -5.56
C VAL A 271 -5.39 -11.94 -4.50
N ASP A 272 -4.59 -10.98 -4.95
CA ASP A 272 -3.79 -10.11 -4.07
C ASP A 272 -4.61 -8.90 -3.57
N ASP A 273 -4.37 -8.51 -2.32
CA ASP A 273 -4.92 -7.34 -1.65
C ASP A 273 -6.46 -7.22 -1.70
N ILE A 274 -7.16 -8.23 -1.18
CA ILE A 274 -8.64 -8.30 -1.20
C ILE A 274 -9.33 -7.12 -0.49
N GLN A 275 -8.63 -6.40 0.39
CA GLN A 275 -9.13 -5.18 1.03
C GLN A 275 -9.59 -4.11 0.04
N PHE A 276 -9.04 -4.09 -1.19
CA PHE A 276 -9.46 -3.14 -2.24
C PHE A 276 -10.82 -3.46 -2.89
N LEU A 277 -11.52 -4.50 -2.42
CA LEU A 277 -12.92 -4.76 -2.75
C LEU A 277 -13.92 -4.00 -1.88
N SER A 278 -13.45 -3.36 -0.79
CA SER A 278 -14.30 -2.59 0.12
C SER A 278 -15.23 -1.64 -0.64
N GLY A 279 -16.54 -1.74 -0.35
CA GLY A 279 -17.58 -0.90 -0.97
C GLY A 279 -17.92 -1.23 -2.44
N LYS A 280 -17.28 -2.23 -3.06
CA LYS A 280 -17.52 -2.63 -4.46
C LYS A 280 -18.46 -3.84 -4.57
N GLU A 281 -19.71 -3.69 -4.15
CA GLU A 281 -20.72 -4.76 -4.02
C GLU A 281 -20.79 -5.69 -5.26
N ARG A 282 -20.98 -5.13 -6.46
CA ARG A 282 -21.03 -5.92 -7.71
C ARG A 282 -19.76 -6.75 -7.95
N THR A 283 -18.60 -6.24 -7.55
CA THR A 283 -17.33 -6.97 -7.71
C THR A 283 -17.20 -8.08 -6.67
N GLN A 284 -17.63 -7.81 -5.43
CA GLN A 284 -17.67 -8.81 -4.38
C GLN A 284 -18.63 -9.96 -4.71
N GLU A 285 -19.79 -9.64 -5.29
CA GLU A 285 -20.75 -10.63 -5.77
C GLU A 285 -20.16 -11.53 -6.87
N GLU A 286 -19.58 -10.96 -7.91
CA GLU A 286 -19.00 -11.76 -9.00
C GLU A 286 -17.78 -12.57 -8.51
N LEU A 287 -17.00 -12.05 -7.55
CA LEU A 287 -15.94 -12.82 -6.90
C LEU A 287 -16.51 -13.96 -6.04
N PHE A 288 -17.60 -13.74 -5.31
CA PHE A 288 -18.29 -14.78 -4.55
C PHE A 288 -18.76 -15.93 -5.46
N HIS A 289 -19.36 -15.62 -6.61
CA HIS A 289 -19.75 -16.65 -7.57
C HIS A 289 -18.56 -17.36 -8.22
N THR A 290 -17.47 -16.63 -8.46
CA THR A 290 -16.20 -17.21 -8.95
C THR A 290 -15.61 -18.16 -7.91
N PHE A 291 -15.61 -17.78 -6.63
CA PHE A 291 -15.17 -18.60 -5.52
C PHE A 291 -15.97 -19.90 -5.43
N GLU A 292 -17.31 -19.82 -5.45
CA GLU A 292 -18.16 -21.01 -5.36
C GLU A 292 -17.90 -21.99 -6.51
N HIS A 293 -17.85 -21.47 -7.74
CA HIS A 293 -17.56 -22.29 -8.91
C HIS A 293 -16.21 -23.02 -8.78
N LEU A 294 -15.14 -22.30 -8.43
CA LEU A 294 -13.81 -22.89 -8.30
C LEU A 294 -13.78 -23.95 -7.20
N ARG A 295 -14.40 -23.68 -6.06
CA ARG A 295 -14.46 -24.60 -4.93
C ARG A 295 -15.23 -25.88 -5.25
N GLU A 296 -16.36 -25.78 -5.94
CA GLU A 296 -17.15 -26.93 -6.39
C GLU A 296 -16.36 -27.86 -7.33
N HIS A 297 -15.44 -27.28 -8.12
CA HIS A 297 -14.58 -28.02 -9.05
C HIS A 297 -13.21 -28.38 -8.46
N GLY A 298 -13.02 -28.22 -7.14
CA GLY A 298 -11.77 -28.56 -6.45
C GLY A 298 -10.57 -27.71 -6.88
N LYS A 299 -10.79 -26.52 -7.45
CA LYS A 299 -9.73 -25.59 -7.85
C LYS A 299 -9.25 -24.79 -6.64
N GLN A 300 -7.95 -24.49 -6.61
CA GLN A 300 -7.34 -23.81 -5.46
C GLN A 300 -7.64 -22.29 -5.50
N ILE A 301 -7.87 -21.71 -4.33
CA ILE A 301 -8.03 -20.26 -4.17
C ILE A 301 -7.06 -19.77 -3.10
N VAL A 302 -6.34 -18.69 -3.40
CA VAL A 302 -5.43 -18.02 -2.45
C VAL A 302 -5.76 -16.54 -2.42
N PHE A 303 -5.95 -16.01 -1.21
CA PHE A 303 -6.19 -14.60 -0.94
C PHE A 303 -5.03 -14.02 -0.13
N THR A 304 -4.73 -12.75 -0.35
CA THR A 304 -3.95 -11.96 0.60
C THR A 304 -4.74 -10.75 1.10
N ALA A 305 -4.40 -10.29 2.30
CA ALA A 305 -4.96 -9.07 2.87
C ALA A 305 -4.01 -8.39 3.86
N ASP A 306 -4.26 -7.13 4.17
CA ASP A 306 -3.53 -6.44 5.25
C ASP A 306 -4.02 -6.84 6.66
N VAL A 307 -5.30 -7.23 6.78
CA VAL A 307 -5.98 -7.57 8.03
C VAL A 307 -6.82 -8.83 7.87
N LEU A 308 -7.37 -9.37 8.96
CA LEU A 308 -8.26 -10.53 8.93
C LEU A 308 -9.55 -10.24 8.12
N PRO A 309 -10.21 -11.25 7.52
CA PRO A 309 -11.44 -11.05 6.74
C PRO A 309 -12.51 -10.26 7.49
N ARG A 310 -12.73 -10.55 8.78
CA ARG A 310 -13.68 -9.84 9.65
C ARG A 310 -13.35 -8.37 9.92
N GLU A 311 -12.09 -7.97 9.73
CA GLU A 311 -11.58 -6.62 9.97
C GLU A 311 -11.53 -5.78 8.67
N ILE A 312 -11.82 -6.40 7.52
CA ILE A 312 -11.92 -5.67 6.25
C ILE A 312 -13.26 -4.92 6.23
N ASP A 313 -13.17 -3.60 6.32
CA ASP A 313 -14.35 -2.73 6.24
C ASP A 313 -15.02 -2.86 4.86
N GLY A 314 -16.34 -2.83 4.82
CA GLY A 314 -17.11 -2.93 3.57
C GLY A 314 -17.01 -4.27 2.83
N LEU A 315 -16.47 -5.34 3.45
CA LEU A 315 -16.49 -6.70 2.90
C LEU A 315 -17.81 -7.41 3.26
N GLU A 316 -18.54 -7.85 2.24
CA GLU A 316 -19.83 -8.54 2.33
C GLU A 316 -19.75 -9.76 3.26
N PRO A 317 -20.76 -9.97 4.13
CA PRO A 317 -20.76 -11.07 5.10
C PRO A 317 -20.55 -12.45 4.45
N ARG A 318 -21.17 -12.70 3.29
CA ARG A 318 -21.06 -13.99 2.58
C ARG A 318 -19.63 -14.27 2.13
N LEU A 319 -18.94 -13.27 1.57
CA LEU A 319 -17.57 -13.41 1.07
C LEU A 319 -16.59 -13.53 2.24
N ARG A 320 -16.81 -12.77 3.32
CA ARG A 320 -16.06 -12.90 4.58
C ARG A 320 -16.09 -14.32 5.14
N THR A 321 -17.27 -14.92 5.27
CA THR A 321 -17.41 -16.31 5.74
C THR A 321 -16.67 -17.30 4.83
N ARG A 322 -16.57 -17.03 3.52
CA ARG A 322 -15.81 -17.88 2.59
C ARG A 322 -14.32 -17.74 2.79
N CYS A 323 -13.80 -16.53 2.94
CA CYS A 323 -12.40 -16.29 3.27
C CYS A 323 -12.01 -16.98 4.59
N GLU A 324 -12.92 -17.06 5.56
CA GLU A 324 -12.69 -17.71 6.86
C GLU A 324 -12.92 -19.23 6.85
N SER A 325 -13.44 -19.79 5.76
CA SER A 325 -13.82 -21.21 5.70
C SER A 325 -12.66 -22.18 5.47
N GLY A 326 -11.47 -21.66 5.12
CA GLY A 326 -10.27 -22.45 4.85
C GLY A 326 -9.13 -22.16 5.83
N MET A 327 -7.89 -22.20 5.34
CA MET A 327 -6.70 -21.94 6.15
C MET A 327 -6.42 -20.44 6.23
N ILE A 328 -6.32 -19.88 7.43
CA ILE A 328 -5.90 -18.50 7.67
C ILE A 328 -4.48 -18.53 8.24
N ALA A 329 -3.55 -17.84 7.58
CA ALA A 329 -2.16 -17.76 8.02
C ALA A 329 -1.71 -16.31 8.18
N ASP A 330 -1.12 -16.01 9.33
CA ASP A 330 -0.61 -14.68 9.64
C ASP A 330 0.85 -14.51 9.25
N MET A 331 1.19 -13.28 8.88
CA MET A 331 2.54 -12.80 8.61
C MET A 331 2.85 -11.71 9.63
N GLN A 332 3.91 -11.90 10.39
CA GLN A 332 4.35 -10.95 11.41
C GLN A 332 5.65 -10.24 10.99
N PRO A 333 5.90 -9.04 11.53
CA PRO A 333 7.20 -8.39 11.40
C PRO A 333 8.36 -9.33 11.77
N PRO A 334 9.43 -9.42 10.96
CA PRO A 334 10.59 -10.24 11.27
C PRO A 334 11.32 -9.73 12.51
N ASP A 335 11.87 -10.66 13.29
CA ASP A 335 12.82 -10.36 14.35
C ASP A 335 14.18 -9.94 13.76
N MET A 336 15.11 -9.52 14.62
CA MET A 336 16.43 -9.03 14.18
C MET A 336 17.21 -10.09 13.40
N GLU A 337 17.11 -11.36 13.80
CA GLU A 337 17.82 -12.47 13.17
C GLU A 337 17.28 -12.73 11.76
N THR A 338 15.96 -12.89 11.64
CA THR A 338 15.27 -13.07 10.36
C THR A 338 15.48 -11.85 9.47
N MET A 339 15.47 -10.63 10.04
CA MET A 339 15.67 -9.41 9.28
C MET A 339 17.09 -9.30 8.71
N LEU A 340 18.11 -9.68 9.49
CA LEU A 340 19.49 -9.76 9.02
C LEU A 340 19.65 -10.80 7.91
N ALA A 341 19.01 -11.96 8.06
CA ALA A 341 19.03 -13.00 7.04
C ALA A 341 18.39 -12.53 5.72
N ILE A 342 17.21 -11.89 5.79
CA ILE A 342 16.54 -11.28 4.62
C ILE A 342 17.42 -10.20 3.98
N LEU A 343 18.04 -9.34 4.79
CA LEU A 343 18.90 -8.26 4.32
C LEU A 343 20.10 -8.82 3.54
N ASN A 344 20.80 -9.79 4.11
CA ASN A 344 21.97 -10.39 3.49
C ASN A 344 21.60 -11.14 2.22
N GLN A 345 20.56 -11.97 2.24
CA GLN A 345 20.09 -12.70 1.06
C GLN A 345 19.78 -11.75 -0.09
N LYS A 346 18.98 -10.71 0.15
CA LYS A 346 18.63 -9.73 -0.90
C LYS A 346 19.83 -8.94 -1.39
N ALA A 347 20.79 -8.63 -0.51
CA ALA A 347 22.01 -7.95 -0.90
C ALA A 347 22.92 -8.84 -1.77
N GLU A 348 22.99 -10.13 -1.46
CA GLU A 348 23.71 -11.13 -2.26
C GLU A 348 23.06 -11.32 -3.64
N ASP A 349 21.74 -11.41 -3.71
CA ASP A 349 20.98 -11.50 -4.97
C ASP A 349 21.23 -10.28 -5.88
N MET A 350 21.46 -9.10 -5.27
CA MET A 350 21.81 -7.86 -5.97
C MET A 350 23.32 -7.75 -6.31
N GLY A 351 24.14 -8.74 -5.94
CA GLY A 351 25.59 -8.74 -6.13
C GLY A 351 26.30 -7.67 -5.30
N MET A 352 25.76 -7.36 -4.12
CA MET A 352 26.27 -6.35 -3.17
C MET A 352 26.36 -6.92 -1.74
N PRO A 353 27.15 -7.98 -1.50
CA PRO A 353 27.28 -8.56 -0.16
C PRO A 353 27.71 -7.48 0.85
N LEU A 354 26.97 -7.40 1.96
CA LEU A 354 27.18 -6.36 2.98
C LEU A 354 28.26 -6.80 3.98
N GLU A 355 29.08 -5.85 4.42
CA GLU A 355 29.90 -6.05 5.61
C GLU A 355 29.02 -6.21 6.86
N ARG A 356 29.47 -7.05 7.80
CA ARG A 356 28.71 -7.40 9.01
C ARG A 356 28.22 -6.18 9.78
N ASP A 357 29.09 -5.20 10.01
CA ASP A 357 28.79 -4.01 10.80
C ASP A 357 27.77 -3.11 10.10
N LEU A 358 27.84 -3.00 8.77
CA LEU A 358 26.87 -2.27 7.96
C LEU A 358 25.50 -2.96 7.98
N ALA A 359 25.47 -4.29 7.80
CA ALA A 359 24.23 -5.07 7.84
C ALA A 359 23.53 -4.94 9.20
N GLN A 360 24.27 -5.05 10.31
CA GLN A 360 23.75 -4.85 11.67
C GLN A 360 23.23 -3.43 11.90
N TRP A 361 23.97 -2.43 11.42
CA TRP A 361 23.56 -1.03 11.54
C TRP A 361 22.28 -0.71 10.76
N ILE A 362 22.08 -1.33 9.60
CA ILE A 362 20.86 -1.21 8.79
C ILE A 362 19.70 -1.94 9.48
N ALA A 363 19.88 -3.21 9.85
CA ALA A 363 18.82 -4.05 10.43
C ALA A 363 18.27 -3.49 11.74
N THR A 364 19.11 -2.85 12.57
CA THR A 364 18.67 -2.19 13.82
C THR A 364 17.73 -0.99 13.61
N ARG A 365 17.62 -0.44 12.39
CA ARG A 365 16.77 0.72 12.06
C ARG A 365 15.55 0.38 11.24
N LEU A 366 15.56 -0.76 10.55
CA LEU A 366 14.46 -1.23 9.72
C LEU A 366 13.49 -2.03 10.59
N ARG A 367 12.56 -1.35 11.25
CA ARG A 367 11.58 -2.01 12.11
C ARG A 367 10.48 -2.67 11.27
N GLY A 368 10.65 -3.96 10.98
CA GLY A 368 9.55 -4.85 10.63
C GLY A 368 9.03 -4.77 9.18
N SER A 369 9.53 -3.86 8.34
CA SER A 369 9.11 -3.72 6.94
C SER A 369 10.19 -4.18 5.97
N ILE A 370 9.95 -5.29 5.26
CA ILE A 370 10.86 -5.78 4.21
C ILE A 370 10.89 -4.81 3.03
N ARG A 371 9.80 -4.06 2.80
CA ARG A 371 9.75 -3.04 1.74
C ARG A 371 10.68 -1.86 2.03
N GLU A 372 10.78 -1.43 3.29
CA GLU A 372 11.77 -0.41 3.67
C GLU A 372 13.19 -0.91 3.50
N LEU A 373 13.44 -2.17 3.86
CA LEU A 373 14.71 -2.84 3.62
C LEU A 373 15.10 -2.82 2.14
N GLU A 374 14.19 -3.22 1.25
CA GLU A 374 14.41 -3.16 -0.20
C GLU A 374 14.69 -1.71 -0.65
N GLY A 375 13.99 -0.74 -0.08
CA GLY A 375 14.25 0.68 -0.32
C GLY A 375 15.67 1.11 0.07
N VAL A 376 16.21 0.58 1.17
CA VAL A 376 17.59 0.84 1.61
C VAL A 376 18.61 0.16 0.70
N LEU A 377 18.40 -1.11 0.35
CA LEU A 377 19.29 -1.84 -0.55
C LEU A 377 19.37 -1.19 -1.93
N ASN A 378 18.23 -0.76 -2.49
CA ASN A 378 18.20 -0.02 -3.76
C ASN A 378 19.03 1.27 -3.71
N ARG A 379 19.02 1.98 -2.58
CA ARG A 379 19.83 3.20 -2.40
C ARG A 379 21.31 2.88 -2.23
N LEU A 380 21.65 1.81 -1.52
CA LEU A 380 23.03 1.35 -1.41
C LEU A 380 23.58 0.92 -2.77
N ASP A 381 22.79 0.23 -3.59
CA ASP A 381 23.21 -0.10 -4.96
C ASP A 381 23.39 1.16 -5.81
N ALA A 382 22.50 2.16 -5.68
CA ALA A 382 22.68 3.45 -6.35
C ALA A 382 23.99 4.14 -5.93
N LEU A 383 24.32 4.16 -4.62
CA LEU A 383 25.60 4.71 -4.12
C LEU A 383 26.80 3.93 -4.67
N ARG A 384 26.73 2.59 -4.68
CA ARG A 384 27.76 1.72 -5.24
C ARG A 384 28.02 2.04 -6.72
N ARG A 385 26.95 2.19 -7.51
CA ARG A 385 27.05 2.54 -8.94
C ARG A 385 27.68 3.92 -9.15
N MET A 386 27.30 4.91 -8.35
CA MET A 386 27.88 6.26 -8.42
C MET A 386 29.37 6.28 -7.99
N ALA A 387 29.77 5.42 -7.06
CA ALA A 387 31.14 5.27 -6.59
C ALA A 387 32.02 4.36 -7.48
N GLY A 388 31.59 4.08 -8.72
CA GLY A 388 32.35 3.26 -9.68
C GLY A 388 32.40 1.77 -9.32
N GLY A 389 31.35 1.25 -8.69
CA GLY A 389 31.24 -0.16 -8.30
C GLY A 389 31.79 -0.50 -6.92
N ARG A 390 32.35 0.49 -6.19
CA ARG A 390 32.87 0.28 -4.84
C ARG A 390 31.75 0.27 -3.81
N MET A 391 31.81 -0.69 -2.89
CA MET A 391 30.83 -0.79 -1.81
C MET A 391 30.97 0.39 -0.84
N PRO A 392 29.89 1.08 -0.45
CA PRO A 392 29.95 2.11 0.57
C PRO A 392 30.30 1.48 1.94
N ASN A 393 31.24 2.11 2.65
CA ASN A 393 31.51 1.77 4.05
C ASN A 393 30.39 2.29 4.97
N ILE A 394 30.44 1.91 6.24
CA ILE A 394 29.43 2.30 7.22
C ILE A 394 29.33 3.83 7.40
N GLU A 395 30.43 4.58 7.29
CA GLU A 395 30.42 6.05 7.39
C GLU A 395 29.66 6.69 6.21
N THR A 396 29.95 6.29 4.98
CA THR A 396 29.25 6.76 3.79
C THR A 396 27.78 6.37 3.84
N ALA A 397 27.48 5.12 4.23
CA ALA A 397 26.11 4.67 4.41
C ALA A 397 25.37 5.51 5.46
N ARG A 398 26.00 5.82 6.60
CA ARG A 398 25.43 6.71 7.63
C ARG A 398 25.12 8.11 7.09
N GLN A 399 26.06 8.72 6.38
CA GLN A 399 25.87 10.07 5.83
C GLN A 399 24.67 10.16 4.87
N HIS A 400 24.43 9.11 4.09
CA HIS A 400 23.40 9.13 3.05
C HIS A 400 22.08 8.48 3.47
N LEU A 401 22.06 7.55 4.43
CA LEU A 401 20.85 6.81 4.80
C LEU A 401 20.17 7.33 6.07
N VAL A 402 20.84 8.13 6.91
CA VAL A 402 20.28 8.60 8.20
C VAL A 402 18.99 9.41 8.06
N ASN A 403 18.81 10.15 6.96
CA ASN A 403 17.60 10.96 6.74
C ASN A 403 16.43 10.15 6.15
N ILE A 404 16.66 8.88 5.82
CA ILE A 404 15.70 8.03 5.09
C ILE A 404 15.31 6.83 5.95
N LEU A 405 16.30 6.25 6.63
CA LEU A 405 16.03 5.30 7.70
C LEU A 405 15.24 6.03 8.78
N PRO A 406 14.17 5.42 9.33
CA PRO A 406 13.57 5.90 10.55
C PRO A 406 14.70 6.16 11.56
N GLN A 407 14.68 7.32 12.23
CA GLN A 407 15.55 7.52 13.39
C GLN A 407 15.30 6.33 14.32
N ALA A 408 16.37 5.74 14.87
CA ALA A 408 16.25 4.66 15.84
C ALA A 408 15.17 5.08 16.83
N PRO A 409 14.03 4.35 16.94
CA PRO A 409 12.90 4.96 17.59
C PRO A 409 13.27 5.23 19.02
N ALA A 410 12.88 6.42 19.46
CA ALA A 410 13.19 6.85 20.81
C ALA A 410 12.76 5.74 21.77
N PRO A 411 13.56 5.43 22.80
CA PRO A 411 13.12 4.54 23.85
C PRO A 411 11.72 4.98 24.33
N PRO A 412 10.79 4.04 24.55
CA PRO A 412 9.42 4.38 24.89
C PRO A 412 9.40 5.28 26.13
N THR A 413 8.59 6.32 26.10
CA THR A 413 8.49 7.25 27.23
C THR A 413 7.88 6.56 28.45
N ALA A 414 8.13 7.08 29.66
CA ALA A 414 7.52 6.54 30.86
C ALA A 414 5.99 6.57 30.78
N GLU A 415 5.42 7.61 30.18
CA GLU A 415 3.98 7.76 29.93
C GLU A 415 3.43 6.65 29.04
N GLU A 416 4.09 6.33 27.92
CA GLU A 416 3.69 5.25 27.01
C GLU A 416 3.75 3.89 27.71
N ILE A 417 4.82 3.61 28.45
CA ILE A 417 4.95 2.36 29.21
C ILE A 417 3.83 2.21 30.25
N ILE A 418 3.55 3.28 31.01
CA ILE A 418 2.49 3.26 32.01
C ILE A 418 1.12 3.06 31.33
N GLY A 419 0.88 3.71 30.19
CA GLY A 419 -0.33 3.58 29.39
C GLY A 419 -0.55 2.15 28.89
N THR A 420 0.47 1.55 28.27
CA THR A 420 0.40 0.18 27.74
C THR A 420 0.17 -0.85 28.84
N VAL A 421 0.86 -0.72 29.98
CA VAL A 421 0.63 -1.62 31.12
C VAL A 421 -0.77 -1.44 31.69
N ALA A 422 -1.27 -0.20 31.77
CA ALA A 422 -2.64 0.06 32.24
C ALA A 422 -3.67 -0.62 31.32
N ASN A 423 -3.53 -0.45 30.00
CA ASN A 423 -4.41 -1.06 29.01
C ASN A 423 -4.36 -2.59 29.05
N PHE A 424 -3.16 -3.18 29.14
CA PHE A 424 -2.98 -4.63 29.19
C PHE A 424 -3.71 -5.28 30.38
N TYR A 425 -3.70 -4.62 31.55
CA TYR A 425 -4.38 -5.12 32.76
C TYR A 425 -5.81 -4.60 32.94
N GLY A 426 -6.37 -3.83 31.99
CA GLY A 426 -7.70 -3.24 32.10
C GLY A 426 -7.82 -2.20 33.23
N LEU A 427 -6.73 -1.49 33.53
CA LEU A 427 -6.64 -0.47 34.58
C LEU A 427 -6.58 0.94 34.00
N LYS A 428 -6.88 1.96 34.81
CA LYS A 428 -6.61 3.35 34.44
C LYS A 428 -5.18 3.73 34.81
N VAL A 429 -4.56 4.62 34.03
CA VAL A 429 -3.23 5.19 34.34
C VAL A 429 -3.19 5.81 35.74
N SER A 430 -4.29 6.43 36.18
CA SER A 430 -4.43 7.00 37.53
C SER A 430 -4.38 5.95 38.63
N ASP A 431 -4.82 4.71 38.39
CA ASP A 431 -4.71 3.62 39.37
C ASP A 431 -3.25 3.19 39.58
N LEU A 432 -2.45 3.19 38.51
CA LEU A 432 -1.02 2.89 38.58
C LEU A 432 -0.24 4.00 39.27
N LYS A 433 -0.55 5.27 39.01
CA LYS A 433 0.09 6.43 39.68
C LYS A 433 -0.40 6.61 41.13
N GLY A 434 -1.61 6.14 41.46
CA GLY A 434 -2.22 6.30 42.77
C GLY A 434 -1.56 5.52 43.93
N SER A 435 -2.05 5.73 45.14
CA SER A 435 -1.55 5.13 46.38
C SER A 435 -2.24 3.80 46.76
N ARG A 436 -3.27 3.38 46.01
CA ARG A 436 -4.05 2.16 46.29
C ARG A 436 -3.15 0.91 46.35
N ARG A 437 -3.33 0.11 47.40
CA ARG A 437 -2.48 -1.07 47.73
C ARG A 437 -3.13 -2.43 47.41
N LEU A 438 -4.20 -2.46 46.62
CA LEU A 438 -4.84 -3.71 46.20
C LEU A 438 -3.88 -4.54 45.34
N LYS A 439 -3.81 -5.86 45.58
CA LYS A 439 -2.88 -6.78 44.87
C LYS A 439 -3.01 -6.68 43.35
N GLN A 440 -4.24 -6.56 42.85
CA GLN A 440 -4.57 -6.40 41.43
C GLN A 440 -4.07 -5.10 40.79
N ILE A 441 -3.69 -4.09 41.58
CA ILE A 441 -3.12 -2.82 41.11
C ILE A 441 -1.61 -2.78 41.37
N VAL A 442 -1.17 -3.28 42.54
CA VAL A 442 0.23 -3.25 42.96
C VAL A 442 1.11 -4.07 42.04
N ARG A 443 0.66 -5.24 41.58
CA ARG A 443 1.44 -6.10 40.68
C ARG A 443 1.63 -5.44 39.30
N PRO A 444 0.58 -4.98 38.59
CA PRO A 444 0.74 -4.18 37.37
C PRO A 444 1.61 -2.92 37.56
N ARG A 445 1.46 -2.21 38.68
CA ARG A 445 2.30 -1.04 38.98
C ARG A 445 3.79 -1.39 39.09
N HIS A 446 4.12 -2.50 39.74
CA HIS A 446 5.51 -2.95 39.83
C HIS A 446 6.06 -3.39 38.47
N VAL A 447 5.24 -4.05 37.65
CA VAL A 447 5.59 -4.39 36.26
C VAL A 447 5.89 -3.12 35.45
N ALA A 448 5.04 -2.10 35.55
CA ALA A 448 5.28 -0.82 34.88
C ALA A 448 6.58 -0.16 35.35
N MET A 449 6.87 -0.11 36.65
CA MET A 449 8.13 0.44 37.18
C MET A 449 9.36 -0.32 36.67
N TYR A 450 9.28 -1.65 36.61
CA TYR A 450 10.33 -2.50 36.06
C TYR A 450 10.55 -2.19 34.58
N LEU A 451 9.49 -2.15 33.77
CA LEU A 451 9.58 -1.86 32.34
C LEU A 451 10.14 -0.47 32.06
N VAL A 452 9.72 0.56 32.80
CA VAL A 452 10.32 1.90 32.69
C VAL A 452 11.80 1.86 33.01
N ARG A 453 12.22 1.12 34.04
CA ARG A 453 13.64 0.99 34.37
C ARG A 453 14.45 0.24 33.30
N THR A 454 13.83 -0.74 32.64
CA THR A 454 14.49 -1.59 31.63
C THR A 454 14.60 -0.89 30.28
N HIS A 455 13.57 -0.16 29.86
CA HIS A 455 13.45 0.39 28.51
C HIS A 455 13.68 1.89 28.42
N THR A 456 14.04 2.56 29.52
CA THR A 456 14.37 3.99 29.57
C THR A 456 15.62 4.28 30.40
N ASP A 457 16.23 5.45 30.20
CA ASP A 457 17.38 5.93 30.98
C ASP A 457 16.98 6.64 32.29
N LEU A 458 15.72 6.54 32.72
CA LEU A 458 15.24 7.22 33.92
C LEU A 458 15.86 6.63 35.20
N SER A 459 16.29 7.53 36.09
CA SER A 459 16.78 7.15 37.41
C SER A 459 15.63 6.68 38.33
N PHE A 460 15.92 5.93 39.40
CA PHE A 460 14.87 5.51 40.35
C PHE A 460 14.05 6.68 40.94
N PRO A 461 14.66 7.84 41.28
CA PRO A 461 13.90 9.05 41.64
C PRO A 461 12.97 9.55 40.52
N ASP A 462 13.40 9.54 39.27
CA ASP A 462 12.62 10.03 38.12
C ASP A 462 11.44 9.13 37.81
N ILE A 463 11.66 7.82 37.91
CA ILE A 463 10.58 6.83 37.86
C ILE A 463 9.60 7.10 39.01
N GLY A 464 10.09 7.36 40.23
CA GLY A 464 9.25 7.76 41.36
C GLY A 464 8.34 8.95 41.05
N ARG A 465 8.89 9.99 40.41
CA ARG A 465 8.14 11.17 39.94
C ARG A 465 7.08 10.80 38.90
N ALA A 466 7.41 9.98 37.89
CA ALA A 466 6.47 9.53 36.86
C ALA A 466 5.27 8.74 37.44
N PHE A 467 5.46 8.06 38.57
CA PHE A 467 4.44 7.31 39.29
C PHE A 467 3.76 8.10 40.43
N GLY A 468 3.63 9.42 40.30
CA GLY A 468 2.90 10.26 41.27
C GLY A 468 3.70 10.60 42.52
N GLY A 469 5.02 10.79 42.38
CA GLY A 469 5.90 11.20 43.49
C GLY A 469 6.20 10.08 44.49
N LYS A 470 6.28 8.84 44.03
CA LYS A 470 6.65 7.70 44.89
C LYS A 470 8.14 7.74 45.24
N ASP A 471 8.44 7.25 46.43
CA ASP A 471 9.81 7.18 46.94
C ASP A 471 10.69 6.24 46.10
N HIS A 472 11.95 6.61 45.86
CA HIS A 472 12.88 5.85 45.03
C HIS A 472 13.09 4.43 45.58
N ALA A 473 13.05 4.27 46.90
CA ALA A 473 13.20 2.96 47.57
C ALA A 473 12.04 2.01 47.21
N THR A 474 10.84 2.57 47.01
CA THR A 474 9.67 1.81 46.57
C THR A 474 9.85 1.29 45.15
N VAL A 475 10.36 2.14 44.25
CA VAL A 475 10.65 1.76 42.86
C VAL A 475 11.73 0.67 42.80
N GLN A 476 12.80 0.84 43.56
CA GLN A 476 13.89 -0.13 43.62
C GLN A 476 13.41 -1.48 44.16
N HIS A 477 12.60 -1.48 45.22
CA HIS A 477 11.98 -2.68 45.75
C HIS A 477 11.05 -3.35 44.73
N ALA A 478 10.23 -2.58 44.02
CA ALA A 478 9.34 -3.08 42.96
C ALA A 478 10.11 -3.78 41.84
N CYS A 479 11.18 -3.15 41.33
CA CYS A 479 12.02 -3.71 40.27
C CYS A 479 12.68 -5.04 40.71
N LYS A 480 13.32 -5.05 41.89
CA LYS A 480 13.93 -6.27 42.46
C LYS A 480 12.91 -7.39 42.65
N LYS A 481 11.66 -7.05 43.02
CA LYS A 481 10.59 -8.02 43.19
C LYS A 481 10.16 -8.64 41.87
N ILE A 482 9.98 -7.84 40.81
CA ILE A 482 9.59 -8.35 39.49
C ILE A 482 10.66 -9.26 38.91
N VAL A 483 11.95 -8.89 38.98
CA VAL A 483 13.06 -9.75 38.52
C VAL A 483 12.99 -11.14 39.15
N ARG A 484 12.80 -11.23 40.47
CA ARG A 484 12.67 -12.52 41.18
C ARG A 484 11.42 -13.31 40.81
N LEU A 485 10.33 -12.63 40.42
CA LEU A 485 9.08 -13.29 40.04
C LEU A 485 9.13 -13.80 38.59
N LEU A 486 9.85 -13.11 37.69
CA LEU A 486 10.03 -13.54 36.30
C LEU A 486 10.76 -14.89 36.19
N GLU A 487 11.63 -15.21 37.15
CA GLU A 487 12.30 -16.51 37.23
C GLU A 487 11.34 -17.63 37.66
N LYS A 488 10.36 -17.33 38.50
CA LYS A 488 9.51 -18.32 39.20
C LYS A 488 8.12 -18.49 38.60
N GLU A 489 7.60 -17.49 37.92
CA GLU A 489 6.22 -17.44 37.44
C GLU A 489 6.19 -17.30 35.90
N PRO A 490 5.99 -18.40 35.15
CA PRO A 490 5.94 -18.38 33.69
C PRO A 490 4.87 -17.44 33.13
N ASP A 491 3.70 -17.39 33.77
CA ASP A 491 2.59 -16.52 33.35
C ASP A 491 2.96 -15.04 33.43
N LEU A 492 3.74 -14.64 34.44
CA LEU A 492 4.21 -13.26 34.57
C LEU A 492 5.23 -12.93 33.48
N ARG A 493 6.12 -13.88 33.16
CA ARG A 493 7.10 -13.72 32.09
C ARG A 493 6.41 -13.52 30.75
N ASN A 494 5.46 -14.38 30.40
CA ASN A 494 4.67 -14.26 29.18
C ASN A 494 3.91 -12.93 29.12
N ALA A 495 3.33 -12.49 30.24
CA ALA A 495 2.66 -11.18 30.31
C ALA A 495 3.63 -10.02 30.07
N VAL A 496 4.82 -10.04 30.66
CA VAL A 496 5.85 -9.00 30.46
C VAL A 496 6.34 -8.99 29.01
N GLU A 497 6.66 -10.15 28.43
CA GLU A 497 7.08 -10.25 27.03
C GLU A 497 6.00 -9.73 26.06
N ASN A 498 4.73 -10.01 26.32
CA ASN A 498 3.63 -9.49 25.51
C ASN A 498 3.54 -7.96 25.61
N ILE A 499 3.68 -7.39 26.81
CA ILE A 499 3.70 -5.94 27.01
C ILE A 499 4.91 -5.31 26.29
N GLU A 500 6.09 -5.93 26.35
CA GLU A 500 7.29 -5.48 25.65
C GLU A 500 7.09 -5.50 24.13
N ARG A 501 6.47 -6.54 23.58
CA ARG A 501 6.08 -6.58 22.15
C ARG A 501 5.09 -5.47 21.79
N MET A 502 4.18 -5.09 22.68
CA MET A 502 3.26 -3.97 22.46
C MET A 502 3.97 -2.60 22.49
N LEU A 503 5.08 -2.48 23.22
CA LEU A 503 5.86 -1.24 23.35
C LEU A 503 6.91 -1.04 22.24
N LEU A 504 7.38 -2.15 21.64
CA LEU A 504 8.46 -2.15 20.63
C LEU A 504 7.94 -2.31 19.19
N ARG A 505 6.63 -2.45 19.00
CA ARG A 505 5.94 -2.19 17.73
C ARG A 505 6.01 -0.70 17.42
#